data_AF-A0A924WSU0-F1
#
_entry.id   AF-A0A924WSU0-F1
#
_cell.length_a   1.000
_cell.length_b   1.000
_cell.length_c   1.000
_cell.angle_alpha   90.00
_cell.angle_beta   90.00
_cell.angle_gamma   90.00
#
_symmetry.space_group_name_H-M   'P 1'
#
loop_
_entity.id
_entity.type
_entity.pdbx_description
1 polymer ?
#
loop_
_entity_poly.entity_id
_entity_poly.type
_entity_poly.pdbx_seq_one_letter_code
_entity_poly.pdbx_strand_id
1 'polypeptide(L)'
;MEEATTTPSAAPFKEEEKIRILLYEYAGLRSEITNRTNNGFQMLTVGGAVVIWLLSRVQDARSLLTDWPFWTCIAASVISIGLGSWFTIRDINKAAMRLREIEADINRRAGEPNLLQWETRWSSMMTGFWGRSRPIKGSLK
;
A
#
# COMPACT_ATOMS: atom_id res chain seq x y z
N MET A 1 -16.23 -8.34 52.02
CA MET A 1 -17.02 -8.66 50.82
C MET A 1 -16.17 -8.26 49.64
N GLU A 2 -15.35 -9.19 49.16
CA GLU A 2 -14.42 -8.95 48.05
C GLU A 2 -14.95 -9.78 46.89
N GLU A 3 -15.57 -9.09 45.95
CA GLU A 3 -16.19 -9.67 44.77
C GLU A 3 -15.06 -10.04 43.79
N ALA A 4 -14.68 -11.31 43.78
CA ALA A 4 -13.71 -11.84 42.84
C ALA A 4 -14.29 -11.72 41.41
N THR A 5 -13.90 -10.68 40.69
CA THR A 5 -14.08 -10.54 39.24
C THR A 5 -13.36 -11.68 38.56
N THR A 6 -14.08 -12.77 38.31
CA THR A 6 -13.65 -13.84 37.44
C THR A 6 -13.68 -13.31 36.01
N THR A 7 -12.51 -12.89 35.52
CA THR A 7 -12.32 -12.62 34.10
C THR A 7 -12.72 -13.88 33.35
N PRO A 8 -13.70 -13.84 32.42
CA PRO A 8 -14.09 -15.04 31.69
C PRO A 8 -12.87 -15.52 30.91
N SER A 9 -12.34 -16.67 31.34
CA SER A 9 -11.29 -17.40 30.63
C SER A 9 -11.86 -17.76 29.26
N ALA A 10 -11.48 -17.00 28.24
CA ALA A 10 -11.92 -17.21 26.88
C ALA A 10 -11.56 -18.65 26.47
N ALA A 11 -12.57 -19.46 26.17
CA ALA A 11 -12.37 -20.79 25.63
C ALA A 11 -11.40 -20.71 24.44
N PRO A 12 -10.42 -21.63 24.33
CA PRO A 12 -9.45 -21.56 23.25
C PRO A 12 -10.17 -21.64 21.90
N PHE A 13 -10.00 -20.60 21.07
CA PHE A 13 -10.57 -20.57 19.73
C PHE A 13 -10.21 -21.84 18.96
N LYS A 14 -11.17 -22.37 18.21
CA LYS A 14 -10.91 -23.48 17.29
C LYS A 14 -9.97 -23.00 16.17
N GLU A 15 -9.16 -23.90 15.61
CA GLU A 15 -8.23 -23.51 14.52
C GLU A 15 -8.97 -22.93 13.30
N GLU A 16 -10.18 -23.40 13.01
CA GLU A 16 -11.04 -22.83 11.96
C GLU A 16 -11.40 -21.36 12.22
N GLU A 17 -11.67 -20.98 13.47
CA GLU A 17 -12.00 -19.61 13.86
C GLU A 17 -10.76 -18.72 13.76
N LYS A 18 -9.59 -19.24 14.17
CA LYS A 18 -8.32 -18.50 14.03
C LYS A 18 -7.99 -18.24 12.57
N ILE A 19 -8.11 -19.25 11.69
CA ILE A 19 -7.91 -19.07 10.25
C ILE A 19 -8.92 -18.05 9.68
N ARG A 20 -10.18 -18.13 10.08
CA ARG A 20 -11.22 -17.18 9.63
C ARG A 20 -10.91 -15.75 10.08
N ILE A 21 -10.46 -15.54 11.31
CA ILE A 21 -10.03 -14.21 11.81
C ILE A 21 -8.86 -13.69 10.96
N LEU A 22 -7.84 -14.51 10.71
CA LEU A 22 -6.69 -14.14 9.88
C LEU A 22 -7.08 -13.81 8.44
N LEU A 23 -8.06 -14.52 7.87
CA LEU A 23 -8.60 -14.22 6.54
C LEU A 23 -9.33 -12.87 6.50
N TYR A 24 -10.05 -12.50 7.57
CA TYR A 24 -10.64 -11.17 7.66
C TYR A 24 -9.57 -10.07 7.78
N GLU A 25 -8.54 -10.29 8.59
CA GLU A 25 -7.39 -9.37 8.70
C GLU A 25 -6.68 -9.22 7.33
N TYR A 26 -6.44 -10.33 6.64
CA TYR A 26 -5.88 -10.37 5.28
C TYR A 26 -6.69 -9.54 4.30
N ALA A 27 -8.03 -9.72 4.26
CA ALA A 27 -8.92 -8.98 3.39
C ALA A 27 -8.92 -7.47 3.73
N GLY A 28 -8.90 -7.14 5.03
CA GLY A 28 -8.79 -5.77 5.52
C GLY A 28 -7.52 -5.08 5.04
N LEU A 29 -6.35 -5.67 5.28
CA LEU A 29 -5.06 -5.11 4.85
C LEU A 29 -4.99 -4.95 3.33
N ARG A 30 -5.49 -5.93 2.57
CA ARG A 30 -5.51 -5.86 1.10
C ARG A 30 -6.39 -4.71 0.61
N SER A 31 -7.53 -4.48 1.25
CA SER A 31 -8.39 -3.32 0.93
C SER A 31 -7.70 -2.00 1.26
N GLU A 32 -6.95 -1.94 2.36
CA GLU A 32 -6.19 -0.75 2.75
C GLU A 32 -5.07 -0.44 1.76
N ILE A 33 -4.29 -1.44 1.33
CA ILE A 33 -3.26 -1.30 0.29
C ILE A 33 -3.89 -0.78 -1.01
N THR A 34 -5.04 -1.31 -1.41
CA THR A 34 -5.77 -0.88 -2.61
C THR A 34 -6.20 0.58 -2.48
N ASN A 35 -6.76 0.97 -1.33
CA ASN A 35 -7.20 2.33 -1.07
C ASN A 35 -6.03 3.32 -1.08
N ARG A 36 -4.91 2.98 -0.42
CA ARG A 36 -3.67 3.79 -0.42
C ARG A 36 -3.09 3.94 -1.83
N THR A 37 -3.14 2.88 -2.64
CA THR A 37 -2.72 2.92 -4.05
C THR A 37 -3.60 3.87 -4.87
N ASN A 38 -4.92 3.79 -4.70
CA ASN A 38 -5.88 4.68 -5.38
C ASN A 38 -5.65 6.14 -5.00
N ASN A 39 -5.42 6.43 -3.72
CA ASN A 39 -5.08 7.78 -3.25
C ASN A 39 -3.78 8.29 -3.89
N GLY A 40 -2.79 7.42 -4.08
CA GLY A 40 -1.56 7.74 -4.82
C GLY A 40 -1.84 8.19 -6.27
N PHE A 41 -2.71 7.49 -7.00
CA PHE A 41 -3.11 7.90 -8.36
C PHE A 41 -3.89 9.23 -8.38
N GLN A 42 -4.73 9.47 -7.37
CA GLN A 42 -5.45 10.74 -7.24
C GLN A 42 -4.47 11.91 -7.00
N MET A 43 -3.45 11.73 -6.17
CA MET A 43 -2.40 12.76 -5.98
C MET A 43 -1.68 13.09 -7.29
N LEU A 44 -1.36 12.09 -8.12
CA LEU A 44 -0.77 12.32 -9.43
C LEU A 44 -1.70 13.09 -10.36
N THR A 45 -3.01 12.76 -10.34
CA THR A 45 -4.03 13.44 -11.15
C THR A 45 -4.17 14.90 -10.77
N VAL A 46 -4.26 15.19 -9.47
CA VAL A 46 -4.33 16.57 -8.95
C VAL A 46 -3.05 17.32 -9.29
N GLY A 47 -1.88 16.71 -9.09
CA GLY A 47 -0.60 17.28 -9.47
C GLY A 47 -0.51 17.65 -10.95
N GLY A 48 -0.94 16.74 -11.83
CA GLY A 48 -1.02 16.98 -13.27
C GLY A 48 -1.95 18.13 -13.64
N ALA A 49 -3.13 18.20 -13.00
CA ALA A 49 -4.08 19.29 -13.21
C ALA A 49 -3.51 20.66 -12.81
N VAL A 50 -2.78 20.75 -11.68
CA VAL A 50 -2.11 21.98 -11.25
C VAL A 50 -1.04 22.40 -12.26
N VAL A 51 -0.24 21.47 -12.77
CA VAL A 51 0.77 21.76 -13.79
C VAL A 51 0.12 22.28 -15.08
N ILE A 52 -0.93 21.62 -15.58
CA ILE A 52 -1.67 22.07 -16.77
C ILE A 52 -2.27 23.46 -16.55
N TRP A 53 -2.86 23.69 -15.38
CA TRP A 53 -3.42 25.00 -15.02
C TRP A 53 -2.33 26.09 -15.02
N LEU A 54 -1.17 25.82 -14.42
CA LEU A 54 -0.03 26.75 -14.44
C LEU A 54 0.43 27.04 -15.87
N LEU A 55 0.56 26.01 -16.72
CA LEU A 55 0.94 26.17 -18.13
C LEU A 55 -0.08 27.00 -18.92
N SER A 56 -1.38 26.85 -18.64
CA SER A 56 -2.43 27.60 -19.34
C SER A 56 -2.46 29.10 -18.99
N ARG A 57 -1.85 29.51 -17.87
CA ARG A 57 -1.71 30.92 -17.48
C ARG A 57 -0.55 31.62 -18.18
N VAL A 58 0.32 30.89 -18.87
CA VAL A 58 1.48 31.44 -19.54
C VAL A 58 1.18 31.61 -21.03
N GLN A 59 0.54 32.74 -21.38
CA GLN A 59 0.27 33.08 -22.79
C GLN A 59 1.46 33.77 -23.49
N ASP A 60 2.40 34.33 -22.72
CA ASP A 60 3.62 34.96 -23.25
C ASP A 60 4.86 34.10 -22.96
N ALA A 61 5.25 33.27 -23.92
CA ALA A 61 6.35 32.30 -23.78
C ALA A 61 7.75 32.92 -23.53
N ARG A 62 7.88 34.26 -23.56
CA ARG A 62 9.14 34.98 -23.35
C ARG A 62 9.50 35.19 -21.87
N SER A 63 8.54 35.16 -20.93
CA SER A 63 8.82 35.31 -19.49
C SER A 63 9.14 33.98 -18.79
N LEU A 64 8.84 32.84 -19.44
CA LEU A 64 8.96 31.47 -18.91
C LEU A 64 10.33 31.11 -18.35
N LEU A 65 11.41 31.61 -18.95
CA LEU A 65 12.78 31.29 -18.55
C LEU A 65 13.30 32.20 -17.43
N THR A 66 12.62 33.31 -17.13
CA THR A 66 13.13 34.37 -16.23
C THR A 66 12.30 34.52 -14.95
N ASP A 67 11.04 34.07 -14.96
CA ASP A 67 10.17 34.18 -13.80
C ASP A 67 10.49 33.12 -12.73
N TRP A 68 11.34 33.49 -11.78
CA TRP A 68 11.62 32.74 -10.55
C TRP A 68 10.38 32.10 -9.88
N PRO A 69 9.23 32.78 -9.71
CA PRO A 69 8.07 32.17 -9.05
C PRO A 69 7.52 30.93 -9.77
N PHE A 70 7.58 30.88 -11.10
CA PHE A 70 7.14 29.72 -11.88
C PHE A 70 7.94 28.46 -11.53
N TRP A 71 9.28 28.58 -11.53
CA TRP A 71 10.17 27.49 -11.18
C TRP A 71 10.01 27.05 -9.73
N THR A 72 9.75 27.98 -8.79
CA THR A 72 9.47 27.62 -7.40
C THR A 72 8.16 26.83 -7.25
N CYS A 73 7.10 27.17 -7.99
CA CYS A 73 5.84 26.42 -7.98
C CYS A 73 6.00 25.02 -8.58
N ILE A 74 6.74 24.88 -9.67
CA ILE A 74 7.05 23.56 -10.26
C ILE A 74 7.87 22.73 -9.28
N ALA A 75 8.96 23.29 -8.74
CA ALA A 75 9.82 22.60 -7.79
C ALA A 75 9.03 22.15 -6.55
N ALA A 76 8.19 23.03 -5.98
CA ALA A 76 7.33 22.71 -4.85
C ALA A 76 6.36 21.57 -5.20
N SER A 77 5.71 21.62 -6.36
CA SER A 77 4.78 20.58 -6.81
C SER A 77 5.46 19.22 -6.98
N VAL A 78 6.63 19.19 -7.63
CA VAL A 78 7.42 17.97 -7.81
C VAL A 78 7.88 17.40 -6.47
N ILE A 79 8.34 18.24 -5.55
CA ILE A 79 8.75 17.81 -4.20
C ILE A 79 7.55 17.24 -3.43
N SER A 80 6.40 17.92 -3.43
CA SER A 80 5.19 17.45 -2.75
C SER A 80 4.71 16.11 -3.29
N ILE A 81 4.67 15.95 -4.63
CA ILE A 81 4.29 14.68 -5.27
C ILE A 81 5.32 13.59 -4.97
N GLY A 82 6.61 13.91 -5.01
CA GLY A 82 7.70 12.98 -4.72
C GLY A 82 7.64 12.47 -3.29
N LEU A 83 7.48 13.36 -2.31
CA LEU A 83 7.34 13.00 -0.89
C LEU A 83 6.06 12.19 -0.66
N GLY A 84 4.92 12.63 -1.20
CA GLY A 84 3.64 11.90 -1.07
C GLY A 84 3.71 10.48 -1.66
N SER A 85 4.34 10.35 -2.84
CA SER A 85 4.56 9.06 -3.48
C SER A 85 5.49 8.17 -2.65
N TRP A 86 6.58 8.74 -2.11
CA TRP A 86 7.52 8.02 -1.25
C TRP A 86 6.85 7.49 0.02
N PHE A 87 6.07 8.32 0.73
CA PHE A 87 5.32 7.89 1.92
C PHE A 87 4.32 6.79 1.60
N THR A 88 3.59 6.93 0.49
CA THR A 88 2.61 5.93 0.04
C THR A 88 3.29 4.59 -0.25
N ILE A 89 4.41 4.60 -0.98
CA ILE A 89 5.18 3.38 -1.29
C ILE A 89 5.74 2.75 -0.01
N ARG A 90 6.31 3.54 0.90
CA ARG A 90 6.84 3.06 2.17
C ARG A 90 5.76 2.35 2.99
N ASP A 91 4.57 2.92 3.08
CA ASP A 91 3.48 2.36 3.86
C ASP A 91 2.89 1.11 3.21
N ILE A 92 2.72 1.11 1.88
CA ILE A 92 2.31 -0.08 1.12
C ILE A 92 3.29 -1.23 1.36
N ASN A 93 4.60 -0.96 1.33
CA ASN A 93 5.61 -1.98 1.58
C ASN A 93 5.53 -2.57 2.99
N LYS A 94 5.24 -1.76 4.01
CA LYS A 94 5.02 -2.24 5.38
C LYS A 94 3.77 -3.12 5.48
N ALA A 95 2.66 -2.68 4.89
CA ALA A 95 1.41 -3.44 4.89
C ALA A 95 1.57 -4.77 4.14
N ALA A 96 2.31 -4.78 3.04
CA ALA A 96 2.63 -5.98 2.27
C ALA A 96 3.52 -6.97 3.04
N MET A 97 4.53 -6.50 3.77
CA MET A 97 5.31 -7.39 4.64
C MET A 97 4.42 -8.07 5.68
N ARG A 98 3.52 -7.31 6.33
CA ARG A 98 2.57 -7.88 7.27
C ARG A 98 1.61 -8.88 6.62
N LEU A 99 1.17 -8.60 5.40
CA LEU A 99 0.31 -9.49 4.63
C LEU A 99 1.00 -10.84 4.34
N ARG A 100 2.31 -10.84 4.08
CA ARG A 100 3.10 -12.08 3.92
C ARG A 100 3.17 -12.91 5.20
N GLU A 101 3.32 -12.26 6.35
CA GLU A 101 3.33 -12.97 7.65
C GLU A 101 1.98 -13.67 7.90
N ILE A 102 0.88 -12.98 7.61
CA ILE A 102 -0.48 -13.54 7.74
C ILE A 102 -0.67 -14.69 6.74
N GLU A 103 -0.22 -14.52 5.50
CA GLU A 103 -0.27 -15.56 4.46
C GLU A 103 0.48 -16.83 4.90
N ALA A 104 1.68 -16.68 5.46
CA ALA A 104 2.48 -17.77 5.98
C ALA A 104 1.83 -18.44 7.21
N ASP A 105 1.22 -17.66 8.12
CA ASP A 105 0.55 -18.22 9.30
C ASP A 105 -0.71 -19.01 8.92
N ILE A 106 -1.51 -18.51 7.98
CA ILE A 106 -2.68 -19.22 7.45
C ILE A 106 -2.24 -20.53 6.79
N ASN A 107 -1.25 -20.50 5.91
CA ASN A 107 -0.75 -21.71 5.23
C ASN A 107 -0.23 -22.75 6.22
N ARG A 108 0.50 -22.31 7.26
CA ARG A 108 0.99 -23.18 8.34
C ARG A 108 -0.15 -23.83 9.12
N ARG A 109 -1.19 -23.06 9.48
CA ARG A 109 -2.36 -23.57 10.23
C ARG A 109 -3.26 -24.47 9.39
N ALA A 110 -3.37 -24.21 8.09
CA ALA A 110 -4.14 -25.02 7.16
C ALA A 110 -3.43 -26.34 6.80
N GLY A 111 -2.15 -26.49 7.14
CA GLY A 111 -1.34 -27.67 6.74
C GLY A 111 -0.99 -27.69 5.25
N GLU A 112 -1.34 -26.65 4.50
CA GLU A 112 -1.08 -26.53 3.08
C GLU A 112 -0.14 -25.36 2.80
N PRO A 113 1.13 -25.61 2.40
CA PRO A 113 2.13 -24.57 2.20
C PRO A 113 1.83 -23.64 1.01
N ASN A 114 0.85 -24.01 0.18
CA ASN A 114 0.56 -23.41 -1.11
C ASN A 114 -0.87 -22.85 -1.23
N LEU A 115 -1.62 -22.77 -0.13
CA LEU A 115 -3.02 -22.34 -0.14
C LEU A 115 -3.16 -20.87 -0.57
N LEU A 116 -2.44 -19.97 0.11
CA LEU A 116 -2.34 -18.56 -0.25
C LEU A 116 -0.92 -18.26 -0.74
N GLN A 117 -0.80 -17.75 -1.97
CA GLN A 117 0.50 -17.45 -2.59
C GLN A 117 0.54 -16.05 -3.22
N TRP A 118 -0.48 -15.22 -2.96
CA TRP A 118 -0.64 -13.98 -3.69
C TRP A 118 0.51 -13.01 -3.39
N GLU A 119 0.75 -12.72 -2.12
CA GLU A 119 1.78 -11.76 -1.74
C GLU A 119 3.19 -12.35 -1.88
N THR A 120 3.30 -13.67 -1.74
CA THR A 120 4.53 -14.44 -1.94
C THR A 120 4.97 -14.44 -3.41
N ARG A 121 4.04 -14.62 -4.36
CA ARG A 121 4.38 -14.65 -5.79
C ARG A 121 4.45 -13.28 -6.43
N TRP A 122 3.56 -12.37 -6.04
CA TRP A 122 3.31 -11.15 -6.83
C TRP A 122 3.90 -9.90 -6.21
N SER A 123 4.15 -9.88 -4.89
CA SER A 123 4.66 -8.72 -4.13
C SER A 123 3.84 -7.42 -4.31
N SER A 124 3.95 -6.51 -3.36
CA SER A 124 3.38 -5.15 -3.40
C SER A 124 3.62 -4.33 -4.68
N MET A 125 4.51 -4.75 -5.57
CA MET A 125 4.97 -3.99 -6.74
C MET A 125 4.23 -4.29 -8.05
N MET A 126 3.20 -5.14 -8.07
CA MET A 126 2.39 -5.32 -9.30
C MET A 126 1.68 -4.05 -9.79
N THR A 127 1.55 -3.02 -8.95
CA THR A 127 0.88 -1.76 -9.28
C THR A 127 1.79 -0.70 -9.91
N GLY A 128 3.09 -0.97 -10.11
CA GLY A 128 4.04 -0.02 -10.67
C GLY A 128 4.13 -0.05 -12.22
N PHE A 129 4.06 1.13 -12.84
CA PHE A 129 4.23 1.33 -14.30
C PHE A 129 5.62 0.88 -14.83
N TRP A 130 6.62 0.78 -13.94
CA TRP A 130 8.05 0.58 -14.27
C TRP A 130 8.61 -0.82 -13.98
N GLY A 131 7.75 -1.82 -13.77
CA GLY A 131 8.24 -3.18 -13.60
C GLY A 131 7.17 -4.11 -13.09
N ARG A 132 6.55 -4.87 -14.00
CA ARG A 132 5.81 -6.06 -13.60
C ARG A 132 6.80 -6.98 -12.89
N SER A 133 6.67 -7.10 -11.57
CA SER A 133 7.39 -8.14 -10.83
C SER A 133 7.09 -9.48 -11.52
N ARG A 134 8.11 -10.08 -12.11
CA ARG A 134 8.00 -11.46 -12.61
C ARG A 134 7.77 -12.34 -11.39
N PRO A 135 6.87 -13.33 -11.45
CA PRO A 135 6.67 -14.24 -10.33
C PRO A 135 8.03 -14.84 -9.95
N ILE A 136 8.41 -14.71 -8.68
CA ILE A 136 9.65 -15.30 -8.18
C ILE A 136 9.51 -16.82 -8.38
N LYS A 137 10.31 -17.39 -9.29
CA LYS A 137 10.36 -18.84 -9.51
C LYS A 137 11.24 -19.49 -8.42
N GLY A 138 10.62 -20.18 -7.47
CA GLY A 138 11.25 -21.12 -6.52
C GLY A 138 11.78 -20.45 -5.23
N SER A 139 11.74 -21.08 -4.05
CA SER A 139 12.00 -22.50 -3.79
C SER A 139 10.84 -23.27 -3.16
N LEU A 140 10.35 -24.28 -3.89
CA LEU A 140 9.83 -25.50 -3.28
C LEU A 140 11.03 -26.39 -2.99
N LYS A 141 11.37 -26.53 -1.71
CA LYS A 141 12.00 -27.71 -1.13
C LYS A 141 11.30 -28.00 0.18
#